data_AF-A0A8X6XJ30-F1
#
_entry.id   AF-A0A8X6XJ30-F1
#
_cell.length_a   1.000
_cell.length_b   1.000
_cell.length_c   1.000
_cell.angle_alpha   90.00
_cell.angle_beta   90.00
_cell.angle_gamma   90.00
#
_symmetry.space_group_name_H-M   'P 1'
#
loop_
_entity.id
_entity.type
_entity.pdbx_description
1 polymer ?
#
loop_
_entity_poly.entity_id
_entity_poly.type
_entity_poly.pdbx_seq_one_letter_code
_entity_poly.pdbx_strand_id
1 'polypeptide(L)'
;MKILILLSILAVAWGRRNYRNPLENPDLYQGDIAGIDPHDRNALPRDSQRWSQGVIYYKMDPSINYFKRKILQAMQYIEDRTCIEFIERRNFERNYIKIFSGDG
;
A
#
# COMPACT_ATOMS: atom_id res chain seq x y z
N MET A 1 38.66 -12.28 26.86
CA MET A 1 38.10 -13.07 25.73
C MET A 1 36.59 -13.30 25.84
N LYS A 2 36.06 -13.84 26.95
CA LYS A 2 34.61 -14.13 27.10
C LYS A 2 33.67 -12.91 26.98
N ILE A 3 34.09 -11.75 27.50
CA ILE A 3 33.31 -10.49 27.45
C ILE A 3 33.18 -9.93 26.02
N LEU A 4 34.24 -10.01 25.20
CA LEU A 4 34.22 -9.56 23.81
C LEU A 4 33.29 -10.42 22.95
N ILE A 5 33.26 -11.73 23.22
CA ILE A 5 32.35 -12.68 22.58
C ILE A 5 30.89 -12.34 22.93
N LEU A 6 30.58 -12.09 24.20
CA LEU A 6 29.25 -11.65 24.65
C LEU A 6 28.80 -10.34 23.99
N LEU A 7 29.67 -9.34 23.92
CA LEU A 7 29.37 -8.06 23.26
C LEU A 7 29.12 -8.23 21.75
N SER A 8 29.87 -9.09 21.08
CA SER A 8 29.66 -9.38 19.66
C SER A 8 28.33 -10.11 19.39
N ILE A 9 27.91 -11.05 20.24
CA ILE A 9 26.63 -11.76 20.10
C ILE A 9 25.45 -10.79 20.33
N LEU A 10 25.56 -9.91 21.32
CA LEU A 10 24.59 -8.83 21.54
C LEU A 10 24.50 -7.89 20.34
N ALA A 11 25.61 -7.43 19.76
CA ALA A 11 25.57 -6.57 18.58
C ALA A 11 24.88 -7.24 17.36
N VAL A 12 25.11 -8.54 17.15
CA VAL A 12 24.51 -9.30 16.04
C VAL A 12 23.00 -9.55 16.26
N ALA A 13 22.57 -9.82 17.50
CA ALA A 13 21.16 -10.03 17.80
C ALA A 13 20.30 -8.77 17.59
N TRP A 14 20.89 -7.59 17.79
CA TRP A 14 20.21 -6.30 17.63
C TRP A 14 20.36 -5.71 16.21
N GLY A 15 21.33 -6.20 15.43
CA GLY A 15 21.59 -5.79 14.05
C GLY A 15 20.73 -6.51 12.99
N ARG A 16 19.83 -7.42 13.39
CA ARG A 16 18.93 -8.08 12.44
C ARG A 16 17.89 -7.10 11.91
N ARG A 17 18.15 -6.61 10.70
CA ARG A 17 17.16 -5.88 9.90
C ARG A 17 16.05 -6.85 9.54
N ASN A 18 14.86 -6.67 10.13
CA ASN A 18 13.68 -7.42 9.72
C ASN A 18 13.27 -6.92 8.33
N TYR A 19 13.71 -7.64 7.29
CA TYR A 19 13.19 -7.46 5.95
C TYR A 19 11.76 -8.00 5.95
N ARG A 20 10.79 -7.10 5.77
CA ARG A 20 9.39 -7.47 5.56
C ARG A 20 9.12 -7.40 4.06
N ASN A 21 8.74 -8.53 3.47
CA ASN A 21 8.29 -8.56 2.08
C ASN A 21 6.87 -7.98 2.03
N PRO A 22 6.61 -6.90 1.27
CA PRO A 22 5.27 -6.32 1.15
C PRO A 22 4.23 -7.29 0.59
N LEU A 23 4.66 -8.37 -0.08
CA LEU A 23 3.79 -9.42 -0.62
C LEU A 23 3.54 -10.57 0.37
N GLU A 24 4.08 -10.53 1.58
CA GLU A 24 3.95 -11.59 2.60
C GLU A 24 3.29 -11.04 3.87
N ASN A 25 2.01 -10.66 3.78
CA ASN A 25 1.21 -10.30 4.94
C ASN A 25 0.24 -11.44 5.28
N PRO A 26 0.40 -12.13 6.43
CA PRO A 26 -0.40 -13.31 6.78
C PRO A 26 -1.90 -12.99 6.99
N ASP A 27 -2.22 -11.72 7.27
CA ASP A 27 -3.58 -11.25 7.50
C ASP A 27 -4.30 -10.79 6.22
N LEU A 28 -3.60 -10.80 5.06
CA LEU A 28 -4.15 -10.37 3.77
C LEU A 28 -4.31 -11.55 2.82
N TYR A 29 -5.35 -11.50 1.98
CA TYR A 29 -5.52 -12.50 0.94
C TYR A 29 -4.39 -12.39 -0.08
N GLN A 30 -3.78 -13.53 -0.41
CA GLN A 30 -2.60 -13.61 -1.28
C GLN A 30 -1.43 -12.68 -0.88
N GLY A 31 -1.45 -12.18 0.36
CA GLY A 31 -0.39 -11.37 0.94
C GLY A 31 -0.52 -9.86 0.75
N ASP A 32 -1.38 -9.35 -0.15
CA ASP A 32 -1.50 -7.92 -0.46
C ASP A 32 -2.94 -7.44 -0.78
N ILE A 33 -3.97 -8.28 -0.62
CA ILE A 33 -5.37 -7.91 -0.87
C ILE A 33 -6.17 -7.93 0.43
N ALA A 34 -6.66 -6.76 0.85
CA ALA A 34 -7.50 -6.60 2.03
C ALA A 34 -9.00 -6.68 1.71
N GLY A 35 -9.80 -7.11 2.69
CA GLY A 35 -11.26 -6.92 2.67
C GLY A 35 -12.03 -7.83 1.71
N ILE A 36 -11.47 -8.98 1.33
CA ILE A 36 -12.13 -9.96 0.46
C ILE A 36 -12.41 -11.28 1.18
N ASP A 37 -13.45 -11.99 0.73
CA ASP A 37 -13.69 -13.38 1.11
C ASP A 37 -12.76 -14.29 0.28
N PRO A 38 -11.90 -15.12 0.91
CA PRO A 38 -10.99 -16.01 0.18
C PRO A 38 -11.69 -17.04 -0.73
N HIS A 39 -12.99 -17.25 -0.56
CA HIS A 39 -13.78 -18.16 -1.38
C HIS A 39 -14.38 -17.48 -2.63
N ASP A 40 -14.33 -16.15 -2.71
CA ASP A 40 -14.81 -15.40 -3.88
C ASP A 40 -13.74 -15.40 -4.99
N ARG A 41 -14.14 -15.60 -6.25
CA ARG A 41 -13.19 -15.83 -7.37
C ARG A 41 -12.81 -14.49 -8.04
N ASN A 42 -11.54 -14.43 -8.49
CA ASN A 42 -10.71 -13.27 -8.84
C ASN A 42 -11.18 -12.28 -9.94
N ALA A 43 -12.45 -11.92 -10.02
CA ALA A 43 -12.88 -10.76 -10.81
C ALA A 43 -13.99 -10.02 -10.08
N LEU A 44 -13.86 -8.69 -9.91
CA LEU A 44 -14.97 -7.83 -9.48
C LEU A 44 -16.02 -7.79 -10.60
N PRO A 45 -17.13 -8.54 -10.49
CA PRO A 45 -18.01 -8.74 -11.64
C PRO A 45 -19.07 -7.63 -11.75
N ARG A 46 -19.26 -6.82 -10.70
CA ARG A 46 -20.32 -5.82 -10.65
C ARG A 46 -19.75 -4.42 -10.89
N ASP A 47 -20.39 -3.68 -11.78
CA ASP A 47 -20.04 -2.27 -12.02
C ASP A 47 -20.20 -1.40 -10.78
N SER A 48 -21.06 -1.79 -9.83
CA SER A 48 -21.21 -1.12 -8.54
C SER A 48 -19.95 -1.17 -7.66
N GLN A 49 -18.99 -2.04 -7.98
CA GLN A 49 -17.70 -2.14 -7.29
C GLN A 49 -16.60 -1.33 -7.98
N ARG A 50 -16.91 -0.68 -9.11
CA ARG A 50 -15.97 0.14 -9.89
C ARG A 50 -16.07 1.61 -9.48
N TRP A 51 -15.00 2.34 -9.73
CA TRP A 51 -14.98 3.79 -9.59
C TRP A 51 -15.88 4.43 -10.65
N SER A 52 -16.88 5.18 -10.21
CA SER A 52 -17.85 5.83 -11.10
C SER A 52 -17.14 6.75 -12.09
N GLN A 53 -17.48 6.62 -13.37
CA GLN A 53 -16.92 7.45 -14.45
C GLN A 53 -15.39 7.44 -14.56
N GLY A 54 -14.72 6.44 -13.96
CA GLY A 54 -13.25 6.39 -13.93
C GLY A 54 -12.59 7.40 -13.00
N VAL A 55 -13.36 8.12 -12.18
CA VAL A 55 -12.82 9.15 -11.27
C VAL A 55 -12.46 8.52 -9.92
N ILE A 56 -11.20 8.66 -9.54
CA ILE A 56 -10.65 8.18 -8.27
C ILE A 56 -10.22 9.39 -7.44
N TYR A 57 -10.98 9.70 -6.40
CA TYR A 57 -10.54 10.66 -5.40
C TYR A 57 -9.45 10.04 -4.52
N TYR A 58 -8.39 10.79 -4.20
CA TYR A 58 -7.33 10.30 -3.31
C TYR A 58 -6.94 11.33 -2.25
N LYS A 59 -6.42 10.84 -1.11
CA LYS A 59 -5.81 11.67 -0.07
C LYS A 59 -4.50 11.04 0.39
N MET A 60 -3.44 11.83 0.35
CA MET A 60 -2.12 11.44 0.82
C MET A 60 -1.94 11.81 2.30
N ASP A 61 -1.58 10.82 3.10
CA ASP A 61 -1.18 11.03 4.50
C ASP A 61 0.26 11.57 4.57
N PRO A 62 0.61 12.45 5.53
CA PRO A 62 1.97 12.94 5.67
C PRO A 62 3.04 11.84 5.81
N SER A 63 2.67 10.66 6.32
CA SER A 63 3.56 9.50 6.47
C SER A 63 4.19 9.02 5.16
N ILE A 64 3.57 9.28 4.00
CA ILE A 64 4.07 8.84 2.68
C ILE A 64 4.75 9.95 1.87
N ASN A 65 5.00 11.12 2.47
CA ASN A 65 5.58 12.26 1.76
C ASN A 65 6.89 11.93 1.02
N TYR A 66 7.70 11.03 1.58
CA TYR A 66 8.92 10.54 0.93
C TYR A 66 8.66 9.87 -0.44
N PHE A 67 7.53 9.17 -0.57
CA PHE A 67 7.13 8.47 -1.80
C PHE A 67 6.20 9.28 -2.71
N LYS A 68 5.72 10.45 -2.27
CA LYS A 68 4.75 11.31 -2.99
C LYS A 68 5.04 11.42 -4.48
N ARG A 69 6.28 11.75 -4.86
CA ARG A 69 6.66 11.90 -6.27
C ARG A 69 6.47 10.61 -7.07
N LYS A 70 6.86 9.46 -6.52
CA LYS A 70 6.72 8.15 -7.20
C LYS A 70 5.26 7.75 -7.34
N ILE A 71 4.45 8.02 -6.32
CA ILE A 71 3.00 7.76 -6.34
C ILE A 71 2.35 8.58 -7.45
N LEU A 72 2.64 9.89 -7.53
CA LEU A 72 2.11 10.76 -8.58
C LEU A 72 2.56 10.35 -9.98
N GLN A 73 3.80 9.89 -10.15
CA GLN A 73 4.29 9.34 -11.42
C GLN A 73 3.53 8.07 -11.83
N ALA A 74 3.21 7.20 -10.87
CA ALA A 74 2.41 6.00 -11.15
C ALA A 74 0.97 6.35 -11.52
N MET A 75 0.36 7.31 -10.85
CA MET A 75 -0.97 7.84 -11.21
C MET A 75 -0.96 8.39 -12.63
N GLN A 76 -0.02 9.28 -12.96
CA GLN A 76 0.11 9.85 -14.30
C GLN A 76 0.32 8.77 -15.38
N TYR A 77 1.14 7.75 -15.10
CA TYR A 77 1.34 6.63 -16.02
C TYR A 77 0.02 5.92 -16.37
N ILE A 78 -0.90 5.81 -15.41
CA ILE A 78 -2.23 5.21 -15.59
C ILE A 78 -3.15 6.16 -16.36
N GLU A 79 -3.19 7.45 -16.01
CA GLU A 79 -4.00 8.48 -16.70
C GLU A 79 -3.61 8.60 -18.18
N ASP A 80 -2.31 8.53 -18.49
CA ASP A 80 -1.79 8.62 -19.87
C ASP A 80 -2.23 7.44 -20.77
N ARG A 81 -2.72 6.34 -20.19
CA ARG A 81 -3.01 5.07 -20.91
C ARG A 81 -4.43 4.58 -20.75
N THR A 82 -5.23 5.23 -19.92
CA THR A 82 -6.59 4.79 -19.58
C THR A 82 -7.52 6.00 -19.50
N CYS A 83 -8.80 5.76 -19.26
CA CYS A 83 -9.77 6.81 -18.99
C CYS A 83 -9.92 7.13 -17.48
N ILE A 84 -8.97 6.67 -16.65
CA ILE A 84 -8.96 6.96 -15.22
C ILE A 84 -8.47 8.37 -14.98
N GLU A 85 -9.07 9.07 -14.02
CA GLU A 85 -8.66 10.39 -13.54
C GLU A 85 -8.45 10.35 -12.02
N PHE A 86 -7.28 10.77 -11.55
CA PHE A 86 -6.98 10.90 -10.12
C PHE A 86 -7.17 12.35 -9.67
N ILE A 87 -8.12 12.56 -8.74
CA ILE A 87 -8.42 13.89 -8.22
C ILE A 87 -8.04 13.96 -6.74
N GLU A 88 -7.17 14.91 -6.39
CA GLU A 88 -6.87 15.16 -4.99
C GLU A 88 -8.15 15.58 -4.25
N ARG A 89 -8.49 14.82 -3.21
CA ARG A 89 -9.71 15.01 -2.45
C ARG A 89 -9.68 16.36 -1.72
N ARG A 90 -10.69 17.20 -1.97
CA ARG A 90 -10.84 18.53 -1.34
C ARG A 90 -12.07 18.67 -0.45
N ASN A 91 -13.12 17.87 -0.64
CA ASN A 91 -14.38 18.00 0.09
C ASN A 91 -14.81 16.68 0.77
N PHE A 92 -16.11 16.42 0.76
CA PHE A 92 -16.79 15.33 1.44
C PHE A 92 -17.00 14.10 0.55
N GLU A 93 -16.18 13.92 -0.50
CA GLU A 93 -16.26 12.75 -1.37
C GLU A 93 -16.17 11.46 -0.52
N ARG A 94 -17.26 10.68 -0.47
CA ARG A 94 -17.35 9.56 0.48
C ARG A 94 -16.39 8.42 0.13
N ASN A 95 -16.29 8.12 -1.16
CA ASN A 95 -15.44 7.06 -1.68
C ASN A 95 -14.15 7.69 -2.22
N TYR A 96 -13.02 7.27 -1.68
CA TYR A 96 -11.70 7.78 -2.03
C TYR A 96 -10.63 6.80 -1.54
N ILE A 97 -9.43 6.87 -2.12
CA ILE A 97 -8.26 6.13 -1.66
C ILE A 97 -7.50 6.98 -0.65
N LYS A 98 -7.31 6.48 0.56
CA LYS A 98 -6.34 7.04 1.52
C LYS A 98 -5.01 6.32 1.35
N ILE A 99 -3.96 7.05 1.01
CA ILE A 99 -2.60 6.50 0.83
C ILE A 99 -1.76 6.88 2.04
N PHE A 100 -1.29 5.89 2.78
CA PHE A 100 -0.57 6.07 4.04
C PHE A 100 0.46 4.95 4.26
N SER A 101 1.37 5.13 5.21
CA SER A 101 2.31 4.07 5.59
C SER A 101 1.60 3.07 6.51
N GLY A 102 1.38 1.86 6.04
CA GLY A 102 0.68 0.79 6.75
C GLY A 102 1.07 -0.60 6.28
N ASP A 103 0.35 -1.58 6.82
CA ASP A 103 0.47 -2.99 6.46
C ASP A 103 -0.68 -3.36 5.52
N GLY A 104 -0.40 -3.49 4.23
CA GLY A 104 -1.44 -3.50 3.19
C GLY A 104 -2.04 -2.11 2.99
#